data_AF-A0A7X9A006-F1
#
_entry.id   AF-A0A7X9A006-F1
#
_cell.length_a   1.000
_cell.length_b   1.000
_cell.length_c   1.000
_cell.angle_alpha   90.00
_cell.angle_beta   90.00
_cell.angle_gamma   90.00
#
_symmetry.space_group_name_H-M   'P 1'
#
loop_
_entity.id
_entity.type
_entity.pdbx_description
1 polymer ?
#
loop_
_entity_poly.entity_id
_entity_poly.type
_entity_poly.pdbx_seq_one_letter_code
_entity_poly.pdbx_strand_id
1 'polypeptide(L)'
;DRFNQSVTDASGDVETTSVGFIGMSSQIENVEQPVTAAFGVLGDQISGTFSVITVLPAKLWDTAKVLLTDGERDPTGPVSVVGVGRIAGEAAAQQDIPLADRGAMLLSLIAGLNVALMVFNLIPLLPLDGGHVLGGLWEWIRRGWAKLRGKPDPGPFDIAQMFPLTIVVFGLLLSMAVLLIIADLIKPVTLF
;
A
#
# COMPACT_ATOMS: atom_id res chain seq x y z
N ASP A 1 23.64 -34.39 -28.33
CA ASP A 1 24.94 -33.94 -28.87
C ASP A 1 25.10 -32.45 -28.58
N ARG A 2 26.32 -31.98 -28.33
CA ARG A 2 26.62 -30.75 -27.57
C ARG A 2 26.61 -29.45 -28.39
N PHE A 3 26.02 -29.44 -29.58
CA PHE A 3 25.94 -28.26 -30.42
C PHE A 3 24.57 -28.19 -31.10
N ASN A 4 23.87 -27.09 -30.87
CA ASN A 4 22.57 -26.70 -31.39
C ASN A 4 22.60 -26.54 -32.93
N GLN A 5 22.83 -27.63 -33.67
CA GLN A 5 22.82 -27.65 -35.13
C GLN A 5 21.51 -28.25 -35.62
N SER A 6 20.81 -27.53 -36.50
CA SER A 6 19.60 -27.98 -37.18
C SER A 6 19.94 -29.16 -38.09
N VAL A 7 19.40 -30.34 -37.78
CA VAL A 7 19.45 -31.49 -38.68
C VAL A 7 18.50 -31.19 -39.84
N THR A 8 19.02 -31.30 -41.06
CA THR A 8 18.35 -30.88 -42.29
C THR A 8 18.19 -32.12 -43.18
N ASP A 9 17.02 -32.29 -43.81
CA ASP A 9 16.77 -33.41 -44.71
C ASP A 9 17.60 -33.29 -46.01
N ALA A 10 17.52 -34.30 -46.89
CA ALA A 10 18.25 -34.29 -48.18
C ALA A 10 17.83 -33.17 -49.15
N SER A 11 16.76 -32.43 -48.83
CA SER A 11 16.16 -31.34 -49.61
C SER A 11 16.55 -29.95 -49.08
N GLY A 12 17.19 -29.87 -47.90
CA GLY A 12 17.58 -28.60 -47.28
C GLY A 12 16.57 -28.06 -46.26
N ASP A 13 15.53 -28.83 -45.91
CA ASP A 13 14.51 -28.41 -44.94
C ASP A 13 14.81 -28.93 -43.53
N VAL A 14 14.55 -28.09 -42.51
CA VAL A 14 14.86 -28.40 -41.11
C VAL A 14 13.92 -29.50 -40.58
N GLU A 15 14.47 -30.64 -40.17
CA GLU A 15 13.70 -31.72 -39.54
C GLU A 15 13.27 -31.28 -38.13
N THR A 16 11.97 -31.05 -37.97
CA THR A 16 11.35 -30.81 -36.66
C THR A 16 10.97 -32.15 -36.04
N THR A 17 11.76 -32.63 -35.08
CA THR A 17 11.39 -33.82 -34.30
C THR A 17 10.47 -33.42 -33.15
N SER A 18 9.34 -34.12 -33.01
CA SER A 18 8.42 -33.93 -31.88
C SER A 18 9.08 -34.48 -30.61
N VAL A 19 9.63 -33.60 -29.78
CA VAL A 19 10.13 -33.95 -28.45
C VAL A 19 9.03 -33.70 -27.41
N GLY A 20 8.83 -34.66 -26.50
CA GLY A 20 7.93 -34.47 -25.36
C GLY A 20 8.49 -33.43 -24.40
N PHE A 21 7.77 -32.32 -24.22
CA PHE A 21 8.09 -31.29 -23.24
C PHE A 21 7.23 -31.50 -21.98
N ILE A 22 7.85 -31.59 -20.80
CA ILE A 22 7.13 -31.56 -19.53
C ILE A 22 6.91 -30.09 -19.15
N GLY A 23 5.71 -29.57 -19.40
CA GLY A 23 5.30 -28.27 -18.92
C GLY A 23 4.90 -28.35 -17.44
N MET A 24 5.62 -27.65 -16.57
CA MET A 24 5.16 -27.40 -15.21
C MET A 24 4.25 -26.17 -15.23
N SER A 25 2.96 -26.35 -14.98
CA SER A 25 2.02 -25.24 -14.76
C SER A 25 1.64 -25.17 -13.29
N SER A 26 1.64 -23.98 -12.70
CA SER A 26 1.16 -23.77 -11.32
C SER A 26 -0.37 -23.79 -11.32
N GLN A 27 -0.97 -24.71 -10.57
CA GLN A 27 -2.40 -24.66 -10.30
C GLN A 27 -2.63 -23.76 -9.09
N ILE A 28 -3.43 -22.70 -9.26
CA ILE A 28 -3.85 -21.82 -8.17
C ILE A 28 -5.17 -22.39 -7.66
N GLU A 29 -5.18 -22.86 -6.42
CA GLU A 29 -6.38 -23.36 -5.75
C GLU A 29 -6.72 -22.45 -4.57
N ASN A 30 -7.98 -22.02 -4.51
CA ASN A 30 -8.49 -21.24 -3.39
C ASN A 30 -8.77 -22.20 -2.22
N VAL A 31 -7.95 -22.11 -1.17
CA VAL A 31 -8.11 -22.92 0.04
C VAL A 31 -8.88 -22.13 1.09
N GLU A 32 -9.90 -22.74 1.67
CA GLU A 32 -10.62 -22.14 2.80
C GLU A 32 -9.68 -21.95 3.99
N GLN A 33 -9.62 -20.72 4.51
CA GLN A 33 -8.84 -20.37 5.68
C GLN A 33 -9.74 -20.14 6.90
N PRO A 34 -9.26 -20.46 8.11
CA PRO A 34 -9.99 -20.11 9.32
C PRO A 34 -10.10 -18.59 9.45
N VAL A 35 -11.19 -18.11 10.07
CA VAL A 35 -11.42 -16.66 10.31
C VAL A 35 -10.26 -16.02 11.08
N THR A 36 -9.52 -16.80 11.88
CA THR A 36 -8.34 -16.32 12.61
C THR A 36 -7.16 -15.96 11.70
N ALA A 37 -7.07 -16.51 10.50
CA ALA A 37 -6.01 -16.17 9.54
C ALA A 37 -6.10 -14.69 9.10
N ALA A 38 -7.31 -14.11 9.12
CA ALA A 38 -7.52 -12.71 8.81
C ALA A 38 -6.72 -11.78 9.73
N PHE A 39 -6.49 -12.15 11.00
CA PHE A 39 -5.65 -11.35 11.91
C PHE A 39 -4.19 -11.30 11.46
N GLY A 40 -3.66 -12.40 10.90
CA GLY A 40 -2.31 -12.43 10.32
C GLY A 40 -2.20 -11.51 9.12
N VAL A 41 -3.14 -11.64 8.18
CA VAL A 41 -3.22 -10.78 6.98
C VAL A 41 -3.34 -9.30 7.35
N LEU A 42 -4.19 -8.98 8.34
CA LEU A 42 -4.32 -7.62 8.86
C LEU A 42 -3.00 -7.12 9.46
N GLY A 43 -2.29 -7.96 10.23
CA GLY A 43 -0.98 -7.62 10.79
C GLY A 43 0.07 -7.32 9.72
N ASP A 44 0.13 -8.15 8.69
CA ASP A 44 1.03 -7.96 7.54
C ASP A 44 0.70 -6.66 6.81
N GLN A 45 -0.59 -6.39 6.55
CA GLN A 45 -1.05 -5.17 5.92
C GLN A 45 -0.71 -3.92 6.74
N ILE A 46 -0.87 -3.97 8.07
CA ILE A 46 -0.49 -2.89 8.99
C ILE A 46 1.02 -2.64 8.91
N SER A 47 1.83 -3.69 9.00
CA SER A 47 3.29 -3.58 8.99
C SER A 47 3.84 -3.05 7.65
N GLY A 48 3.26 -3.51 6.53
CA GLY A 48 3.57 -3.03 5.19
C GLY A 48 3.21 -1.56 5.03
N THR A 49 2.00 -1.17 5.47
CA THR A 49 1.56 0.23 5.43
C THR A 49 2.47 1.12 6.27
N PHE A 50 2.82 0.70 7.49
CA PHE A 50 3.74 1.43 8.35
C PHE A 50 5.10 1.64 7.68
N SER A 51 5.65 0.59 7.07
CA SER A 51 6.91 0.65 6.31
C SER A 51 6.83 1.68 5.17
N VAL A 52 5.73 1.68 4.40
CA VAL A 52 5.50 2.67 3.34
C VAL A 52 5.44 4.10 3.90
N ILE A 53 4.74 4.32 5.02
CA ILE A 53 4.64 5.63 5.66
C ILE A 53 6.03 6.16 6.04
N THR A 54 6.95 5.32 6.53
CA THR A 54 8.30 5.77 6.91
C THR A 54 9.13 6.26 5.74
N VAL A 55 8.96 5.68 4.54
CA VAL A 55 9.68 6.08 3.32
C VAL A 55 8.89 7.07 2.47
N LEU A 56 7.63 7.34 2.84
CA LEU A 56 6.70 8.20 2.11
C LEU A 56 7.29 9.58 1.79
N PRO A 57 7.94 10.32 2.71
CA PRO A 57 8.46 11.64 2.39
C PRO A 57 9.48 11.64 1.25
N ALA A 58 10.36 10.64 1.23
CA ALA A 58 11.36 10.49 0.16
C ALA A 58 10.68 10.13 -1.17
N LYS A 59 9.75 9.16 -1.16
CA LYS A 59 9.00 8.77 -2.35
C LYS A 59 8.14 9.89 -2.92
N LEU A 60 7.58 10.75 -2.06
CA LEU A 60 6.84 11.95 -2.48
C LEU A 60 7.73 12.96 -3.17
N TRP A 61 8.93 13.19 -2.63
CA TRP A 61 9.92 14.04 -3.27
C TRP A 61 10.32 13.51 -4.64
N ASP A 62 10.53 12.20 -4.76
CA ASP A 62 10.81 11.57 -6.05
C ASP A 62 9.65 11.72 -7.04
N THR A 63 8.41 11.56 -6.56
CA THR A 63 7.20 11.81 -7.35
C THR A 63 7.13 13.25 -7.86
N ALA A 64 7.40 14.22 -6.98
CA ALA A 64 7.40 15.65 -7.33
C ALA A 64 8.43 15.97 -8.41
N LYS A 65 9.66 15.45 -8.27
CA LYS A 65 10.72 15.60 -9.27
C LYS A 65 10.33 14.99 -10.61
N VAL A 66 9.79 13.77 -10.61
CA VAL A 66 9.37 13.07 -11.83
C VAL A 66 8.28 13.83 -12.59
N LEU A 67 7.39 14.52 -11.89
CA LEU A 67 6.39 15.39 -12.52
C LEU A 67 6.99 16.61 -13.19
N LEU A 68 8.08 17.17 -12.64
CA LEU A 68 8.73 18.37 -13.18
C LEU A 68 9.79 18.07 -14.25
N THR A 69 10.35 16.86 -14.26
CA THR A 69 11.54 16.51 -15.06
C THR A 69 11.26 15.44 -16.12
N ASP A 70 9.99 15.13 -16.38
CA ASP A 70 9.52 14.10 -17.31
C ASP A 70 10.05 12.66 -17.10
N GLY A 71 10.67 12.35 -15.96
CA GLY A 71 11.19 11.01 -15.66
C GLY A 71 10.12 9.89 -15.58
N GLU A 72 10.57 8.65 -15.47
CA GLU A 72 9.69 7.48 -15.30
C GLU A 72 9.12 7.42 -13.87
N ARG A 73 7.84 7.04 -13.76
CA ARG A 73 7.15 6.87 -12.48
C ARG A 73 7.60 5.56 -11.84
N ASP A 74 8.06 5.63 -10.60
CA ASP A 74 8.36 4.43 -9.80
C ASP A 74 7.07 3.62 -9.59
N PRO A 75 7.00 2.34 -10.05
CA PRO A 75 5.83 1.48 -9.89
C PRO A 75 5.56 1.09 -8.43
N THR A 76 6.56 1.21 -7.55
CA THR A 76 6.42 1.01 -6.10
C THR A 76 6.14 2.31 -5.33
N GLY A 77 5.94 3.41 -6.06
CA GLY A 77 5.65 4.72 -5.50
C GLY A 77 4.26 4.80 -4.85
N PRO A 78 4.03 5.81 -3.99
CA PRO A 78 2.73 6.04 -3.39
C PRO A 78 1.69 6.37 -4.46
N VAL A 79 0.49 5.82 -4.30
CA VAL A 79 -0.66 6.00 -5.21
C VAL A 79 -1.73 6.83 -4.50
N SER A 80 -2.41 7.71 -5.22
CA SER A 80 -3.53 8.49 -4.70
C SER A 80 -4.82 7.66 -4.61
N VAL A 81 -5.81 8.21 -3.91
CA VAL A 81 -7.17 7.62 -3.86
C VAL A 81 -7.77 7.47 -5.27
N VAL A 82 -7.45 8.39 -6.20
CA VAL A 82 -7.91 8.32 -7.60
C VAL A 82 -7.23 7.17 -8.34
N GLY A 83 -5.93 6.97 -8.14
CA GLY A 83 -5.19 5.84 -8.70
C GLY A 83 -5.70 4.50 -8.19
N VAL A 84 -5.97 4.37 -6.89
CA VAL A 84 -6.59 3.16 -6.31
C VAL A 84 -7.98 2.92 -6.91
N GLY A 85 -8.80 3.96 -7.08
CA GLY A 85 -10.12 3.84 -7.72
C GLY A 85 -10.03 3.37 -9.17
N ARG A 86 -9.02 3.83 -9.91
CA ARG A 86 -8.74 3.35 -11.26
C ARG A 86 -8.33 1.88 -11.28
N ILE A 87 -7.39 1.48 -10.42
CA ILE A 87 -6.95 0.08 -10.29
C ILE A 87 -8.14 -0.82 -9.96
N ALA A 88 -9.03 -0.38 -9.05
CA ALA A 88 -10.26 -1.11 -8.73
C ALA A 88 -11.21 -1.21 -9.94
N GLY A 89 -11.32 -0.16 -10.75
CA GLY A 89 -12.09 -0.19 -11.99
C GLY A 89 -11.52 -1.15 -13.04
N GLU A 90 -10.19 -1.16 -13.21
CA GLU A 90 -9.47 -2.09 -14.09
C GLU A 90 -9.66 -3.54 -13.62
N ALA A 91 -9.55 -3.80 -12.32
CA ALA A 91 -9.82 -5.10 -11.72
C ALA A 91 -11.29 -5.56 -11.91
N ALA A 92 -12.25 -4.64 -11.79
CA ALA A 92 -13.66 -4.95 -12.02
C ALA A 92 -13.98 -5.24 -13.50
N ALA A 93 -13.25 -4.61 -14.42
CA ALA A 93 -13.44 -4.75 -15.86
C ALA A 93 -12.82 -6.02 -16.46
N GLN A 94 -11.92 -6.71 -15.75
CA GLN A 94 -11.31 -7.96 -16.20
C GLN A 94 -12.36 -9.07 -16.35
N GLN A 95 -12.64 -9.49 -17.58
CA GLN A 95 -13.67 -10.49 -17.87
C GLN A 95 -13.20 -11.94 -17.74
N ASP A 96 -11.89 -12.17 -17.64
CA ASP A 96 -11.27 -13.50 -17.63
C ASP A 96 -11.26 -14.17 -16.24
N ILE A 97 -11.51 -13.40 -15.18
CA ILE A 97 -11.49 -13.87 -13.79
C ILE A 97 -12.91 -14.30 -13.36
N PRO A 98 -13.13 -15.38 -12.59
CA PRO A 98 -14.44 -15.69 -12.03
C PRO A 98 -15.03 -14.56 -11.16
N LEU A 99 -16.35 -14.40 -11.14
CA LEU A 99 -17.01 -13.30 -10.39
C LEU A 99 -16.66 -13.30 -8.89
N ALA A 100 -16.54 -14.49 -8.28
CA ALA A 100 -16.16 -14.64 -6.88
C ALA A 100 -14.75 -14.09 -6.60
N ASP A 101 -13.79 -14.39 -7.48
CA ASP A 101 -12.40 -13.95 -7.35
C ASP A 101 -12.27 -12.44 -7.59
N ARG A 102 -13.04 -11.87 -8.54
CA ARG A 102 -13.14 -10.42 -8.72
C ARG A 102 -13.69 -9.74 -7.47
N GLY A 103 -14.74 -10.30 -6.87
CA GLY A 103 -15.32 -9.81 -5.63
C GLY A 103 -14.30 -9.82 -4.48
N ALA A 104 -13.55 -10.91 -4.33
CA ALA A 104 -12.49 -11.02 -3.34
C ALA A 104 -11.37 -9.99 -3.55
N MET A 105 -10.97 -9.74 -4.80
CA MET A 105 -9.97 -8.72 -5.15
C MET A 105 -10.45 -7.29 -4.86
N LEU A 106 -11.70 -6.95 -5.19
CA LEU A 106 -12.25 -5.64 -4.86
C LEU A 106 -12.38 -5.45 -3.34
N LEU A 107 -12.81 -6.50 -2.62
CA LEU A 107 -12.86 -6.50 -1.17
C LEU A 107 -11.46 -6.32 -0.56
N SER A 108 -10.42 -6.96 -1.11
CA SER A 108 -9.05 -6.81 -0.62
C SER A 108 -8.50 -5.41 -0.85
N LEU A 109 -8.82 -4.77 -1.98
CA LEU A 109 -8.48 -3.36 -2.24
C LEU A 109 -9.15 -2.42 -1.22
N ILE A 110 -10.45 -2.60 -0.94
CA ILE A 110 -11.19 -1.80 0.04
C ILE A 110 -10.65 -2.06 1.45
N ALA A 111 -10.35 -3.30 1.80
CA ALA A 111 -9.76 -3.67 3.07
C ALA A 111 -8.38 -3.01 3.24
N GLY A 112 -7.51 -3.10 2.23
CA GLY A 112 -6.19 -2.46 2.21
C GLY A 112 -6.27 -0.95 2.37
N LEU A 113 -7.20 -0.29 1.67
CA LEU A 113 -7.44 1.15 1.81
C LEU A 113 -7.84 1.52 3.26
N ASN A 114 -8.78 0.78 3.85
CA ASN A 114 -9.22 1.04 5.22
C ASN A 114 -8.10 0.80 6.24
N VAL A 115 -7.29 -0.25 6.07
CA VAL A 115 -6.10 -0.47 6.90
C VAL A 115 -5.12 0.69 6.74
N ALA A 116 -4.90 1.18 5.52
CA ALA A 116 -4.03 2.31 5.28
C ALA A 116 -4.51 3.58 6.00
N LEU A 117 -5.81 3.89 5.91
CA LEU A 117 -6.43 5.01 6.62
C LEU A 117 -6.34 4.85 8.14
N MET A 118 -6.57 3.63 8.64
CA MET A 118 -6.44 3.33 10.07
C MET A 118 -5.01 3.59 10.57
N VAL A 119 -3.99 3.06 9.87
CA VAL A 119 -2.59 3.26 10.27
C VAL A 119 -2.19 4.73 10.13
N PHE A 120 -2.64 5.41 9.08
CA PHE A 120 -2.41 6.85 8.91
C PHE A 120 -3.04 7.65 10.06
N ASN A 121 -4.27 7.32 10.44
CA ASN A 121 -4.95 7.94 11.58
C ASN A 121 -4.25 7.66 12.91
N LEU A 122 -3.44 6.61 13.04
CA LEU A 122 -2.65 6.34 14.24
C LEU A 122 -1.34 7.16 14.33
N ILE A 123 -0.94 7.85 13.25
CA ILE A 123 0.25 8.71 13.27
C ILE A 123 0.01 9.84 14.28
N PRO A 124 0.99 10.14 15.17
CA PRO A 124 0.85 11.15 16.22
C PRO A 124 0.98 12.58 15.67
N LEU A 125 0.11 12.93 14.75
CA LEU A 125 -0.08 14.28 14.23
C LEU A 125 -1.47 14.74 14.64
N LEU A 126 -1.62 16.02 14.97
CA LEU A 126 -2.90 16.57 15.44
C LEU A 126 -4.11 16.43 14.51
N PRO A 127 -3.99 16.60 13.18
CA PRO A 127 -5.14 16.40 12.31
C PRO A 127 -5.52 14.92 12.18
N LEU A 128 -4.71 14.00 12.72
CA LEU A 128 -4.92 12.57 12.74
C LEU A 128 -5.32 12.16 14.16
N ASP A 129 -6.27 11.24 14.28
CA ASP A 129 -6.84 10.87 15.59
C ASP A 129 -5.77 10.36 16.59
N GLY A 130 -4.63 9.91 16.09
CA GLY A 130 -3.43 9.50 16.83
C GLY A 130 -2.84 10.60 17.70
N GLY A 131 -3.07 11.89 17.40
CA GLY A 131 -2.69 12.98 18.30
C GLY A 131 -3.41 12.90 19.65
N HIS A 132 -4.69 12.50 19.65
CA HIS A 132 -5.47 12.28 20.86
C HIS A 132 -5.05 10.98 21.57
N VAL A 133 -4.76 9.93 20.81
CA VAL A 133 -4.27 8.65 21.35
C VAL A 133 -2.92 8.84 22.04
N LEU A 134 -1.99 9.58 21.42
CA LEU A 134 -0.68 9.87 22.01
C LEU A 134 -0.81 10.74 23.27
N GLY A 135 -1.66 11.77 23.23
CA GLY A 135 -1.96 12.62 24.39
C GLY A 135 -2.57 11.82 25.55
N GLY A 136 -3.54 10.97 25.26
CA GLY A 136 -4.19 10.09 26.23
C GLY A 136 -3.26 9.00 26.76
N LEU A 137 -2.42 8.41 25.92
CA LEU A 137 -1.41 7.43 26.34
C LEU A 137 -0.37 8.09 27.25
N TRP A 138 0.11 9.28 26.90
CA TRP A 138 1.03 10.05 27.70
C TRP A 138 0.44 10.45 29.06
N GLU A 139 -0.82 10.88 29.06
CA GLU A 139 -1.56 11.17 30.28
C GLU A 139 -1.77 9.93 31.13
N TRP A 140 -2.13 8.79 30.54
CA TRP A 140 -2.24 7.50 31.23
C TRP A 140 -0.93 7.07 31.87
N ILE A 141 0.20 7.17 31.14
CA ILE A 141 1.54 6.89 31.65
C ILE A 141 1.87 7.82 32.82
N ARG A 142 1.66 9.14 32.66
CA ARG A 142 2.02 10.13 33.68
C ARG A 142 1.16 10.01 34.93
N ARG A 143 -0.14 9.75 34.78
CA ARG A 143 -1.07 9.45 35.88
C ARG A 143 -0.69 8.13 36.57
N GLY A 144 -0.37 7.09 35.81
CA GLY A 144 0.10 5.81 36.35
C GLY A 144 1.39 5.98 37.16
N TRP A 145 2.33 6.76 36.67
CA TRP A 145 3.59 7.03 37.36
C TRP A 145 3.44 7.96 38.57
N ALA A 146 2.54 8.94 38.51
CA ALA A 146 2.17 9.78 39.64
C ALA A 146 1.52 8.96 40.75
N LYS A 147 0.59 8.06 40.40
CA LYS A 147 -0.06 7.11 41.31
C LYS A 147 0.94 6.16 41.97
N LEU A 148 1.90 5.63 41.19
CA LEU A 148 2.99 4.79 41.72
C LEU A 148 3.91 5.54 42.69
N ARG A 149 4.04 6.87 42.54
CA ARG A 149 4.85 7.72 43.41
C ARG A 149 4.05 8.44 44.51
N GLY A 150 2.75 8.16 44.64
CA GLY A 150 1.86 8.85 45.59
C GLY A 150 1.74 10.37 45.36
N LYS A 151 2.05 10.85 44.14
CA LYS A 151 1.95 12.26 43.77
C LYS A 151 0.54 12.59 43.24
N PRO A 152 0.06 13.83 43.43
CA PRO A 152 -1.22 14.27 42.88
C PRO A 152 -1.22 14.23 41.35
N ASP A 153 -2.42 14.08 40.77
CA ASP A 153 -2.59 13.88 39.33
C ASP A 153 -2.07 15.07 38.51
N PRO A 154 -1.29 14.83 37.45
CA PRO A 154 -0.52 15.86 36.73
C PRO A 154 -1.32 16.75 35.76
N GLY A 155 -2.65 16.72 35.80
CA GLY A 155 -3.54 17.57 35.00
C GLY A 155 -3.63 17.22 33.49
N PRO A 156 -4.70 17.67 32.79
CA PRO A 156 -4.91 17.40 31.37
C PRO A 156 -3.90 18.13 30.46
N PHE A 157 -3.59 17.53 29.31
CA PHE A 157 -2.77 18.17 28.29
C PHE A 157 -3.62 19.18 27.49
N ASP A 158 -3.17 20.43 27.40
CA ASP A 158 -3.88 21.48 26.66
C ASP A 158 -3.61 21.37 25.15
N ILE A 159 -4.61 20.84 24.43
CA ILE A 159 -4.57 20.63 22.98
C ILE A 159 -4.70 21.97 22.22
N ALA A 160 -5.15 23.05 22.86
CA ALA A 160 -5.34 24.34 22.18
C ALA A 160 -4.03 24.95 21.66
N GLN A 161 -2.91 24.70 22.35
CA GLN A 161 -1.58 25.17 21.94
C GLN A 161 -1.08 24.50 20.65
N MET A 162 -1.67 23.36 20.29
CA MET A 162 -1.26 22.57 19.14
C MET A 162 -1.96 22.99 17.84
N PHE A 163 -3.03 23.81 17.92
CA PHE A 163 -3.82 24.24 16.77
C PHE A 163 -3.02 24.87 15.60
N PRO A 164 -2.02 25.76 15.83
CA PRO A 164 -1.22 26.30 14.73
C PRO A 164 -0.43 25.22 13.97
N LEU A 165 0.09 24.24 14.71
CA LEU A 165 0.80 23.10 14.12
C LEU A 165 -0.16 22.24 13.30
N THR A 166 -1.38 22.03 13.77
CA THR A 166 -2.43 21.32 13.04
C THR A 166 -2.66 21.91 11.65
N ILE A 167 -2.75 23.23 11.54
CA ILE A 167 -2.99 23.91 10.26
C ILE A 167 -1.83 23.68 9.29
N VAL A 168 -0.58 23.79 9.77
CA VAL A 168 0.61 23.56 8.94
C VAL A 168 0.64 22.12 8.43
N VAL A 169 0.45 21.16 9.32
CA VAL A 169 0.45 19.73 8.97
C VAL A 169 -0.71 19.41 8.01
N PHE A 170 -1.91 19.93 8.28
CA PHE A 170 -3.07 19.74 7.41
C PHE A 170 -2.81 20.29 6.01
N GLY A 171 -2.22 21.49 5.88
CA GLY A 171 -1.82 22.06 4.59
C GLY A 171 -0.80 21.19 3.86
N LEU A 172 0.18 20.63 4.58
CA LEU A 172 1.16 19.71 4.02
C LEU A 172 0.51 18.43 3.49
N LEU A 173 -0.37 17.80 4.28
CA LEU A 173 -1.11 16.60 3.87
C LEU A 173 -2.02 16.87 2.67
N LEU A 174 -2.70 18.02 2.65
CA LEU A 174 -3.51 18.44 1.51
C LEU A 174 -2.65 18.61 0.25
N SER A 175 -1.50 19.29 0.36
CA SER A 175 -0.59 19.48 -0.77
C SER A 175 -0.05 18.16 -1.33
N MET A 176 0.27 17.21 -0.44
CA MET A 176 0.68 15.86 -0.79
C MET A 176 -0.42 15.11 -1.54
N ALA A 177 -1.66 15.17 -1.03
CA ALA A 177 -2.80 14.52 -1.68
C ALA A 177 -3.03 15.08 -3.09
N VAL A 178 -3.01 16.41 -3.24
CA VAL A 178 -3.14 17.08 -4.55
C VAL A 178 -2.01 16.67 -5.49
N LEU A 179 -0.77 16.65 -5.02
CA LEU A 179 0.39 16.22 -5.81
C LEU A 179 0.23 14.80 -6.34
N LEU A 180 -0.17 13.85 -5.48
CA LEU A 180 -0.36 12.46 -5.89
C LEU A 180 -1.54 12.30 -6.86
N ILE A 181 -2.64 13.03 -6.65
CA ILE A 181 -3.78 13.02 -7.59
C ILE A 181 -3.33 13.51 -8.97
N ILE A 182 -2.59 14.62 -9.03
CA ILE A 182 -2.04 15.14 -10.28
C ILE A 182 -1.07 14.12 -10.90
N ALA A 183 -0.24 13.48 -10.08
CA ALA A 183 0.69 12.46 -10.54
C ALA A 183 -0.04 11.30 -11.23
N ASP A 184 -1.09 10.78 -10.62
CA ASP A 184 -1.83 9.63 -11.16
C ASP A 184 -2.67 9.98 -12.38
N LEU A 185 -3.10 11.24 -12.53
CA LEU A 185 -3.81 11.72 -13.72
C LEU A 185 -2.89 11.86 -14.93
N ILE A 186 -1.66 12.33 -14.73
CA ILE A 186 -0.70 12.58 -15.82
C ILE A 186 0.13 11.31 -16.13
N LYS A 187 0.59 10.61 -15.09
CA LYS A 187 1.47 9.43 -15.16
C LYS A 187 0.95 8.32 -14.26
N PRO A 188 -0.15 7.65 -14.65
CA PRO A 188 -0.78 6.60 -13.84
C PRO A 188 0.16 5.42 -13.62
N VAL A 189 0.13 4.85 -12.41
CA VAL A 189 0.75 3.56 -12.12
C VAL A 189 -0.15 2.46 -12.67
N THR A 190 0.39 1.61 -13.54
CA THR A 190 -0.30 0.43 -14.10
C THR A 190 0.23 -0.83 -13.43
N LEU A 191 -0.65 -1.62 -12.82
CA LEU A 191 -0.31 -2.89 -12.16
C LEU A 191 -0.66 -4.13 -13.02
N PHE A 192 -1.33 -3.93 -14.16
CA PHE A 192 -1.82 -4.96 -15.08
C PHE A 192 -1.47 -4.62 -16.53
#